data_AF-A0AAN9CR47-F1
#
_entry.id   AF-A0AAN9CR47-F1
#
_cell.length_a   1.000
_cell.length_b   1.000
_cell.length_c   1.000
_cell.angle_alpha   90.00
_cell.angle_beta   90.00
_cell.angle_gamma   90.00
#
_symmetry.space_group_name_H-M   'P 1'
#
loop_
_entity.id
_entity.type
_entity.pdbx_description
1 polymer ?
#
loop_
_entity_poly.entity_id
_entity_poly.type
_entity_poly.pdbx_seq_one_letter_code
_entity_poly.pdbx_strand_id
1 'polypeptide(L)'
;MHGCPKDHWILMLPASVLEDIFIDVVLQEGDEAILKLALVCTRFRDLVTREGFRRRAHIIWLDSVTNLTVFSPYVLQGGVLQNVQTGNV
;
A
#
# COMPACT_ATOMS: atom_id res chain seq x y z
N MET A 1 25.33 -11.78 1.11
CA MET A 1 23.85 -11.70 1.14
C MET A 1 23.39 -12.38 2.43
N HIS A 2 23.25 -11.60 3.51
CA HIS A 2 22.85 -12.16 4.81
C HIS A 2 21.36 -12.47 4.80
N GLY A 3 21.06 -13.74 5.11
CA GLY A 3 19.71 -14.27 5.19
C GLY A 3 18.89 -13.51 6.22
N CYS A 4 17.62 -13.31 5.88
CA CYS A 4 16.64 -12.68 6.74
C CYS A 4 16.62 -13.39 8.11
N PRO A 5 16.77 -12.67 9.25
CA PRO A 5 16.78 -13.28 10.57
C PRO A 5 15.47 -14.04 10.80
N LYS A 6 15.57 -15.31 11.21
CA LYS A 6 14.44 -16.24 11.34
C LYS A 6 13.49 -15.92 12.51
N ASP A 7 13.78 -14.87 13.27
CA ASP A 7 13.09 -14.53 14.52
C ASP A 7 12.07 -13.39 14.37
N HIS A 8 11.92 -12.84 13.16
CA HIS A 8 10.95 -11.77 12.90
C HIS A 8 9.59 -12.36 12.53
N TRP A 9 8.68 -12.44 13.52
CA TRP A 9 7.30 -12.92 13.36
C TRP A 9 6.53 -12.24 12.21
N ILE A 10 6.86 -10.99 11.89
CA ILE A 10 6.27 -10.24 10.77
C ILE A 10 6.53 -10.93 9.43
N LEU A 11 7.66 -11.63 9.29
CA LEU A 11 7.99 -12.43 8.11
C LEU A 11 7.21 -13.74 8.06
N MET A 12 6.44 -14.12 9.07
CA MET A 12 5.56 -15.29 9.00
C MET A 12 4.16 -14.93 8.51
N LEU A 13 3.81 -13.65 8.47
CA LEU A 13 2.49 -13.19 8.02
C LEU A 13 2.26 -13.50 6.54
N PRO A 14 1.03 -13.85 6.12
CA PRO A 14 0.71 -14.01 4.70
C PRO A 14 1.09 -12.78 3.87
N ALA A 15 1.44 -12.98 2.61
CA ALA A 15 1.84 -11.90 1.71
C ALA A 15 0.76 -10.80 1.60
N SER A 16 -0.52 -11.17 1.56
CA SER A 16 -1.64 -10.22 1.54
C SER A 16 -1.67 -9.32 2.77
N VAL A 17 -1.46 -9.89 3.96
CA VAL A 17 -1.43 -9.13 5.22
C VAL A 17 -0.23 -8.19 5.26
N LEU A 18 0.93 -8.64 4.79
CA LEU A 18 2.12 -7.78 4.67
C LEU A 18 1.89 -6.64 3.66
N GLU A 19 1.26 -6.92 2.53
CA GLU A 19 0.92 -5.89 1.55
C GLU A 19 -0.01 -4.84 2.16
N ASP A 20 -1.07 -5.24 2.88
CA ASP A 20 -1.97 -4.27 3.53
C ASP A 20 -1.23 -3.43 4.59
N ILE A 21 -0.37 -4.03 5.41
CA ILE A 21 0.49 -3.29 6.35
C ILE A 21 1.39 -2.30 5.61
N PHE A 22 1.99 -2.68 4.49
CA PHE A 22 2.85 -1.78 3.72
C PHE A 22 2.08 -0.63 3.09
N ILE A 23 0.83 -0.85 2.67
CA ILE A 23 -0.05 0.24 2.24
C ILE A 23 -0.25 1.25 3.37
N ASP A 24 -0.52 0.78 4.59
CA ASP A 24 -0.67 1.67 5.75
C ASP A 24 0.60 2.47 6.06
N VAL A 25 1.78 1.86 5.91
CA VAL A 25 3.06 2.56 6.06
C VAL A 25 3.22 3.62 4.97
N VAL A 26 2.91 3.30 3.72
CA VAL A 26 2.97 4.27 2.60
C VAL A 26 1.95 5.40 2.79
N LEU A 27 0.79 5.13 3.38
CA LEU A 27 -0.17 6.18 3.74
C LEU A 27 0.37 7.15 4.79
N GLN A 28 1.12 6.64 5.77
CA GLN A 28 1.67 7.46 6.86
C GLN A 28 2.93 8.21 6.47
N GLU A 29 3.85 7.55 5.76
CA GLU A 29 5.19 8.08 5.43
C GLU A 29 5.32 8.57 3.99
N GLY A 30 4.35 8.28 3.12
CA GLY A 30 4.35 8.65 1.72
C GLY A 30 5.08 7.66 0.80
N ASP A 31 5.18 8.02 -0.47
CA ASP A 31 5.72 7.15 -1.55
C ASP A 31 7.16 6.69 -1.28
N GLU A 32 7.97 7.49 -0.55
CA GLU A 32 9.33 7.12 -0.16
C GLU A 32 9.41 5.89 0.74
N ALA A 33 8.32 5.54 1.44
CA ALA A 33 8.24 4.36 2.28
C ALA A 33 8.41 3.06 1.47
N ILE A 34 8.04 3.06 0.18
CA ILE A 34 8.26 1.92 -0.72
C ILE A 34 9.75 1.56 -0.78
N LEU A 35 10.62 2.57 -0.89
CA LEU A 35 12.07 2.38 -0.92
C LEU A 35 12.60 1.92 0.43
N LYS A 36 12.13 2.52 1.54
CA LYS A 36 12.53 2.11 2.90
C LYS A 36 12.19 0.64 3.17
N LEU A 37 10.97 0.22 2.81
CA LEU A 37 10.51 -1.17 2.93
C LEU A 37 11.34 -2.13 2.08
N ALA A 38 11.71 -1.73 0.86
CA ALA A 38 12.55 -2.54 -0.03
C ALA A 38 13.96 -2.83 0.54
N LEU A 39 14.45 -2.00 1.45
CA LEU A 39 15.77 -2.15 2.07
C LEU A 39 15.77 -3.07 3.31
N VAL A 40 14.60 -3.37 3.88
CA VAL A 40 14.49 -4.19 5.11
C VAL A 40 14.97 -5.62 4.86
N CYS A 41 14.39 -6.28 3.85
CA CYS A 41 14.76 -7.64 3.48
C CYS A 41 14.31 -7.99 2.06
N THR A 42 14.81 -9.12 1.54
CA THR A 42 14.46 -9.61 0.20
C THR A 42 12.95 -9.83 0.04
N ARG A 43 12.29 -10.40 1.06
CA ARG A 43 10.84 -10.64 1.01
C ARG A 43 10.04 -9.34 0.88
N PHE A 44 10.42 -8.31 1.64
CA PHE A 44 9.73 -7.02 1.58
C PHE A 44 9.94 -6.38 0.21
N ARG A 45 11.19 -6.39 -0.27
CA ARG A 45 11.52 -5.96 -1.64
C ARG A 45 10.69 -6.67 -2.69
N ASP A 46 10.54 -7.98 -2.62
CA ASP A 46 9.81 -8.78 -3.60
C ASP A 46 8.30 -8.49 -3.59
N LEU A 47 7.75 -7.98 -2.48
CA LEU A 47 6.38 -7.50 -2.39
C LEU A 47 6.25 -6.08 -2.95
N VAL A 48 7.08 -5.15 -2.47
CA VAL A 48 6.95 -3.72 -2.82
C VAL A 48 7.41 -3.37 -4.24
N THR A 49 8.16 -4.26 -4.89
CA THR A 49 8.55 -4.11 -6.31
C THR A 49 7.48 -4.59 -7.28
N ARG A 50 6.44 -5.30 -6.81
CA ARG A 50 5.34 -5.75 -7.66
C ARG A 50 4.59 -4.55 -8.22
N GLU A 51 4.34 -4.58 -9.52
CA GLU A 51 3.63 -3.48 -10.19
C GLU A 51 2.24 -3.22 -9.60
N GLY A 52 1.49 -4.29 -9.32
CA GLY A 52 0.15 -4.18 -8.73
C GLY A 52 0.17 -3.53 -7.34
N PHE A 53 1.15 -3.89 -6.51
CA PHE A 53 1.33 -3.26 -5.20
C PHE A 53 1.69 -1.78 -5.34
N ARG A 54 2.71 -1.45 -6.15
CA ARG A 54 3.17 -0.07 -6.33
C ARG A 54 2.06 0.84 -6.84
N ARG A 55 1.30 0.38 -7.82
CA ARG A 55 0.17 1.14 -8.38
C ARG A 55 -0.90 1.37 -7.31
N ARG A 56 -1.28 0.34 -6.56
CA ARG A 56 -2.27 0.44 -5.47
C ARG A 56 -1.79 1.41 -4.37
N ALA A 57 -0.57 1.23 -3.89
CA ALA A 57 0.05 2.06 -2.85
C ALA A 57 0.11 3.54 -3.25
N HIS A 58 0.62 3.81 -4.45
CA HIS A 58 0.78 5.16 -4.96
C HIS A 58 -0.55 5.88 -5.13
N ILE A 59 -1.57 5.22 -5.70
CA ILE A 59 -2.88 5.85 -5.91
C ILE A 59 -3.58 6.09 -4.57
N ILE A 60 -3.54 5.13 -3.64
CA ILE A 60 -4.15 5.31 -2.30
C ILE A 60 -3.48 6.47 -1.56
N TRP A 61 -2.15 6.57 -1.62
CA TRP A 61 -1.44 7.71 -1.05
C TRP A 61 -1.81 9.03 -1.72
N LEU A 62 -1.82 9.10 -3.06
CA LEU A 62 -2.22 10.30 -3.80
C LEU A 62 -3.64 10.75 -3.44
N ASP A 63 -4.59 9.82 -3.34
CA ASP A 63 -5.96 10.11 -2.93
C ASP A 63 -6.01 10.75 -1.53
N SER A 64 -5.21 10.23 -0.59
CA SER A 64 -5.13 10.76 0.78
C SER A 64 -4.56 12.18 0.87
N VAL A 65 -3.61 12.56 0.00
CA VAL A 65 -2.95 13.87 0.04
C VAL A 65 -3.61 14.93 -0.86
N THR A 66 -4.29 14.51 -1.93
CA THR A 66 -4.94 15.44 -2.88
C THR A 66 -6.45 15.53 -2.73
N ASN A 67 -7.06 14.61 -1.96
CA ASN A 67 -8.51 14.52 -1.80
C ASN A 67 -9.18 14.46 -3.18
N LEU A 68 -8.92 13.39 -3.95
CA LEU A 68 -9.36 13.26 -5.35
C LEU A 68 -10.88 13.26 -5.50
N THR A 69 -11.62 13.15 -4.40
CA THR A 69 -13.07 13.38 -4.30
C THR A 69 -13.53 14.71 -4.91
N VAL A 70 -12.64 15.71 -5.00
CA VAL A 70 -12.91 17.00 -5.65
C VAL A 70 -12.92 16.89 -7.19
N PHE A 71 -12.16 15.95 -7.76
CA PHE A 71 -11.99 15.78 -9.21
C PHE A 71 -12.73 14.58 -9.77
N SER A 72 -13.07 13.60 -8.93
CA SER A 72 -13.67 12.34 -9.34
C SER A 72 -14.52 11.80 -8.20
N PRO A 73 -15.80 11.44 -8.41
CA PRO A 73 -16.67 10.92 -7.36
C PRO A 73 -16.31 9.48 -6.99
N TYR A 74 -15.13 8.97 -7.34
CA TYR A 74 -14.72 7.59 -7.08
C TYR A 74 -13.68 7.52 -5.97
N VAL A 75 -13.93 6.69 -4.96
CA VAL A 75 -12.99 6.40 -3.87
C VAL A 75 -12.50 4.96 -4.00
N LEU A 76 -11.21 4.72 -3.73
CA LEU A 76 -10.63 3.38 -3.68
C LEU A 76 -10.84 2.77 -2.30
N GLN A 77 -11.86 1.92 -2.17
CA GLN A 77 -12.07 1.15 -0.94
C GLN A 77 -11.75 -0.33 -1.22
N GLY A 78 -10.73 -0.87 -0.54
CA GLY A 78 -10.35 -2.29 -0.71
C GLY A 78 -9.82 -2.66 -2.10
N GLY A 79 -9.29 -1.69 -2.86
CA GLY A 79 -8.77 -1.91 -4.22
C GLY A 79 -9.84 -1.87 -5.34
N VAL A 80 -11.07 -1.47 -5.03
CA VAL A 80 -12.16 -1.27 -5.99
C VAL A 80 -12.52 0.22 -6.05
N LEU A 81 -12.68 0.76 -7.27
CA LEU A 81 -13.22 2.12 -7.48
C LEU A 81 -14.73 2.10 -7.21
N GLN A 82 -15.18 2.81 -6.18
CA GLN A 82 -16.59 2.96 -5.83
C GLN A 82 -17.07 4.40 -6.04
N ASN A 83 -18.21 4.60 -6.68
CA ASN A 83 -18.83 5.92 -6.84
C ASN A 83 -19.50 6.37 -5.53
N VAL A 84 -19.17 7.57 -5.05
CA VAL A 84 -19.64 8.20 -3.82
C VAL A 84 -21.05 8.80 -3.96
N GLN A 85 -21.59 8.96 -5.18
CA GLN A 85 -22.86 9.67 -5.41
C GLN A 85 -24.17 8.89 -5.16
N THR A 86 -24.16 7.70 -4.54
CA THR A 86 -25.40 7.05 -4.08
C THR A 86 -25.71 7.38 -2.63
N GLY A 87 -26.25 8.57 -2.39
CA GLY A 87 -26.72 8.96 -1.07
C GLY A 87 -27.14 10.43 -0.98
N ASN A 88 -28.26 10.79 -1.64
CA ASN A 88 -29.27 11.73 -1.12
C ASN A 88 -30.39 11.87 -2.17
N VAL A 89 -31.50 11.17 -1.92
CA VAL A 89 -32.85 11.59 -2.34
C VAL A 89 -33.40 12.46 -1.22
#